data_AF-A0A6M8V5C6-F1
#
_entry.id   AF-A0A6M8V5C6-F1
#
_cell.length_a   1.000
_cell.length_b   1.000
_cell.length_c   1.000
_cell.angle_alpha   90.00
_cell.angle_beta   90.00
_cell.angle_gamma   90.00
#
_symmetry.space_group_name_H-M   'P 1'
#
loop_
_entity.id
_entity.type
_entity.pdbx_description
1 polymer ?
#
loop_
_entity_poly.entity_id
_entity_poly.type
_entity_poly.pdbx_seq_one_letter_code
_entity_poly.pdbx_strand_id
1 'polypeptide(L)'
;MKKYIIALLGILILISCSDKFDITQFDQYTGNINIGGDTLYIQNGEPWSGFNNPRAMLMGKEPFIYVCDTDNNRIVMLDIAGQWHGSLSIKRPVAIAQDYHFNLYVCADFDTANVTYSALYKN
;
A
#
# COMPACT_ATOMS: atom_id res chain seq x y z
N MET A 1 -5.45 -36.87 41.67
CA MET A 1 -5.18 -35.52 41.13
C MET A 1 -4.62 -35.55 39.70
N LYS A 2 -3.49 -36.21 39.42
CA LYS A 2 -2.89 -36.31 38.06
C LYS A 2 -3.84 -36.84 36.95
N LYS A 3 -4.64 -37.87 37.24
CA LYS A 3 -5.58 -38.47 36.26
C LYS A 3 -6.70 -37.51 35.83
N TYR A 4 -7.17 -36.67 36.75
CA TYR A 4 -8.20 -35.65 36.48
C TYR A 4 -7.63 -34.47 35.68
N ILE A 5 -6.36 -34.13 35.90
CA ILE A 5 -5.66 -33.09 35.11
C ILE A 5 -5.49 -33.55 33.65
N ILE A 6 -5.14 -34.82 33.42
CA ILE A 6 -5.02 -35.38 32.06
C ILE A 6 -6.37 -35.42 31.37
N ALA A 7 -7.43 -35.81 32.09
CA ALA A 7 -8.80 -35.80 31.55
C ALA A 7 -9.27 -34.38 31.20
N LEU A 8 -8.98 -33.38 32.05
CA LEU A 8 -9.30 -31.98 31.81
C LEU A 8 -8.57 -31.42 30.58
N LEU A 9 -7.29 -31.75 30.41
CA LEU A 9 -6.48 -31.31 29.28
C LEU A 9 -6.94 -31.95 27.96
N GLY A 10 -7.33 -33.23 27.99
CA GLY A 10 -7.92 -33.91 26.84
C GLY A 10 -9.26 -33.33 26.42
N ILE A 11 -10.10 -32.95 27.39
CA ILE A 11 -11.37 -32.26 27.14
C ILE A 11 -11.12 -30.89 26.50
N LEU A 12 -10.17 -30.10 27.00
CA LEU A 12 -9.81 -28.78 26.43
C LEU A 12 -9.38 -28.86 24.95
N ILE A 13 -8.70 -29.92 24.54
CA ILE A 13 -8.29 -30.12 23.14
C ILE A 13 -9.50 -30.46 22.26
N LEU A 14 -10.49 -31.21 22.78
CA LEU A 14 -11.67 -31.60 22.02
C LEU A 14 -12.71 -30.49 21.89
N ILE A 15 -12.71 -29.50 22.79
CA ILE A 15 -13.58 -28.30 22.69
C ILE A 15 -12.91 -27.19 21.86
N SER A 16 -11.64 -27.36 21.48
CA SER A 16 -10.93 -26.42 20.63
C SER A 16 -11.40 -26.55 19.17
N CYS A 17 -12.56 -25.98 18.85
CA CYS A 17 -12.94 -25.71 17.47
C CYS A 17 -12.01 -24.64 16.91
N SER A 18 -11.01 -25.08 16.13
CA SER A 18 -10.35 -24.20 15.17
C SER A 18 -10.93 -24.56 13.81
N ASP A 19 -11.62 -23.60 13.19
CA ASP A 19 -12.05 -23.78 11.81
C ASP A 19 -10.80 -23.94 10.94
N LYS A 20 -10.80 -24.98 10.11
CA LYS A 20 -9.76 -25.15 9.11
C LYS A 20 -9.88 -23.97 8.15
N PHE A 21 -8.79 -23.24 7.96
CA PHE A 21 -8.73 -22.16 6.98
C PHE A 21 -9.23 -22.66 5.62
N ASP A 22 -10.34 -22.11 5.16
CA ASP A 22 -11.00 -22.52 3.93
C ASP A 22 -10.27 -21.88 2.74
N ILE A 23 -9.58 -22.68 1.93
CA ILE A 23 -8.85 -22.18 0.76
C ILE A 23 -9.77 -21.83 -0.41
N THR A 24 -11.01 -22.34 -0.41
CA THR A 24 -11.98 -22.11 -1.50
C THR A 24 -12.52 -20.69 -1.50
N GLN A 25 -12.39 -19.96 -0.38
CA GLN A 25 -12.70 -18.54 -0.31
C GLN A 25 -11.88 -17.69 -1.30
N PHE A 26 -10.80 -18.26 -1.86
CA PHE A 26 -9.98 -17.57 -2.86
C PHE A 26 -10.35 -17.88 -4.31
N ASP A 27 -11.26 -18.82 -4.56
CA ASP A 27 -11.70 -19.19 -5.91
C ASP A 27 -12.37 -18.01 -6.65
N GLN A 28 -12.92 -17.05 -5.90
CA GLN A 28 -13.50 -15.81 -6.42
C GLN A 28 -12.46 -14.84 -6.99
N TYR A 29 -11.19 -14.98 -6.61
CA TYR A 29 -10.13 -14.15 -7.15
C TYR A 29 -9.54 -14.88 -8.37
N THR A 30 -10.11 -14.61 -9.54
CA THR A 30 -9.77 -15.31 -10.81
C THR A 30 -8.53 -14.72 -11.52
N GLY A 31 -7.65 -14.03 -10.80
CA GLY A 31 -6.48 -13.31 -11.35
C GLY A 31 -5.16 -14.09 -11.27
N ASN A 32 -4.06 -13.45 -11.70
CA ASN A 32 -2.67 -13.91 -11.55
C ASN A 32 -2.26 -13.99 -10.07
N ILE A 33 -2.87 -14.88 -9.31
CA ILE A 33 -2.55 -15.10 -7.91
C ILE A 33 -1.33 -16.01 -7.86
N ASN A 34 -0.33 -15.59 -7.11
CA ASN A 34 0.87 -16.38 -6.89
C ASN A 34 0.58 -17.51 -5.88
N ILE A 35 -0.23 -18.49 -6.30
CA ILE A 35 -0.72 -19.62 -5.48
C ILE A 35 0.43 -20.59 -5.13
N GLY A 36 1.53 -20.55 -5.89
CA GLY A 36 2.69 -21.44 -5.71
C GLY A 36 3.85 -20.85 -4.90
N GLY A 37 3.76 -19.62 -4.42
CA GLY A 37 4.83 -18.98 -3.63
C GLY A 37 4.64 -19.13 -2.13
N ASP A 38 5.74 -19.02 -1.36
CA ASP A 38 5.71 -18.99 0.11
C ASP A 38 4.87 -17.83 0.69
N THR A 39 4.59 -16.81 -0.10
CA THR A 39 3.75 -15.67 0.27
C THR A 39 2.65 -15.46 -0.78
N LEU A 40 1.41 -15.48 -0.31
CA LEU A 40 0.22 -15.24 -1.10
C LEU A 40 -0.25 -13.79 -0.90
N TYR A 41 -0.35 -13.02 -1.97
CA TYR A 41 -0.98 -11.70 -1.95
C TYR A 41 -2.38 -11.82 -2.53
N ILE A 42 -3.39 -11.51 -1.71
CA ILE A 42 -4.79 -11.43 -2.13
C ILE A 42 -5.18 -9.97 -2.12
N GLN A 43 -5.67 -9.47 -3.25
CA GLN A 43 -6.21 -8.13 -3.32
C GLN A 43 -7.47 -8.04 -2.45
N ASN A 44 -7.48 -7.13 -1.48
CA ASN A 44 -8.64 -6.86 -0.65
C ASN A 44 -9.23 -5.50 -1.02
N GLY A 45 -10.47 -5.49 -1.51
CA GLY A 45 -11.15 -4.30 -1.98
C GLY A 45 -10.83 -3.88 -3.42
N GLU A 46 -11.43 -2.77 -3.83
CA GLU A 46 -11.25 -2.24 -5.18
C GLU A 46 -9.85 -1.67 -5.40
N PRO A 47 -9.22 -1.94 -6.56
CA PRO A 47 -7.89 -1.41 -6.83
C PRO A 47 -7.97 0.11 -7.03
N TRP A 48 -6.97 0.83 -6.53
CA TRP A 48 -6.88 2.26 -6.84
C TRP A 48 -6.68 2.45 -8.35
N SER A 49 -7.41 3.38 -8.94
CA SER A 49 -7.44 3.61 -10.38
C SER A 49 -7.17 5.08 -10.73
N GLY A 50 -7.00 5.37 -12.02
CA GLY A 50 -6.75 6.73 -12.51
C GLY A 50 -5.29 7.20 -12.44
N PHE A 51 -4.36 6.31 -12.10
CA PHE A 51 -2.92 6.56 -12.20
C PHE A 51 -2.39 6.29 -13.61
N ASN A 52 -1.33 7.01 -14.00
CA ASN A 52 -0.63 6.85 -15.26
C ASN A 52 0.89 6.80 -15.01
N ASN A 53 1.45 5.59 -15.12
CA ASN A 53 2.87 5.31 -14.90
C ASN A 53 3.43 5.90 -13.59
N PRO A 54 2.81 5.63 -12.42
CA PRO A 54 3.31 6.14 -11.15
C PRO A 54 4.69 5.54 -10.85
N ARG A 55 5.67 6.38 -10.47
CA ARG A 55 7.07 5.94 -10.28
C ARG A 55 7.52 5.83 -8.84
N ALA A 56 6.83 6.49 -7.91
CA ALA A 56 7.17 6.46 -6.51
C ALA A 56 5.92 6.62 -5.65
N MET A 57 5.98 6.06 -4.44
CA MET A 57 4.99 6.30 -3.40
C MET A 57 5.69 6.48 -2.05
N LEU A 58 5.08 7.25 -1.15
CA LEU A 58 5.55 7.48 0.20
C LEU A 58 4.37 7.38 1.17
N MET A 59 4.49 6.53 2.17
CA MET A 59 3.66 6.64 3.37
C MET A 59 4.28 7.72 4.26
N GLY A 60 3.53 8.80 4.49
CA GLY A 60 3.95 9.91 5.33
C GLY A 60 4.10 9.53 6.79
N LYS A 61 4.69 10.43 7.58
CA LYS A 61 4.73 10.33 9.04
C LYS A 61 3.36 10.68 9.66
N GLU A 62 2.56 11.42 8.91
CA GLU A 62 1.12 11.58 9.04
C GLU A 62 0.37 10.48 8.25
N PRO A 63 -0.93 10.22 8.53
CA PRO A 63 -1.65 9.07 7.98
C PRO A 63 -2.11 9.30 6.53
N PHE A 64 -1.19 9.75 5.67
CA PHE A 64 -1.41 9.94 4.24
C PHE A 64 -0.37 9.18 3.41
N ILE A 65 -0.80 8.76 2.24
CA ILE A 65 0.01 8.11 1.21
C ILE A 65 0.11 9.10 0.05
N TYR A 66 1.33 9.43 -0.33
CA TYR A 66 1.62 10.29 -1.48
C TYR A 66 2.08 9.43 -2.64
N VAL A 67 1.49 9.61 -3.82
CA VAL A 67 1.85 8.88 -5.04
C VAL A 67 2.34 9.86 -6.09
N CYS A 68 3.56 9.66 -6.58
CA CYS A 68 4.08 10.37 -7.74
C CYS A 68 3.46 9.77 -9.02
N ASP A 69 2.35 10.33 -9.45
CA ASP A 69 1.62 9.96 -10.67
C ASP A 69 2.27 10.63 -11.88
N THR A 70 3.42 10.07 -12.28
CA THR A 70 4.44 10.75 -13.11
C THR A 70 3.88 11.28 -14.42
N ASP A 71 3.22 10.43 -15.21
CA ASP A 71 2.79 10.82 -16.56
C ASP A 71 1.47 11.63 -16.52
N ASN A 72 0.83 11.73 -15.36
CA ASN A 72 -0.25 12.69 -15.09
C ASN A 72 0.24 14.01 -14.47
N ASN A 73 1.56 14.21 -14.30
CA ASN A 73 2.16 15.44 -13.78
C ASN A 73 1.57 15.89 -12.43
N ARG A 74 1.40 14.95 -11.49
CA ARG A 74 0.87 15.27 -10.16
C ARG A 74 1.41 14.35 -9.08
N ILE A 75 1.37 14.84 -7.85
CA ILE A 75 1.42 14.02 -6.64
C ILE A 75 0.00 13.89 -6.12
N VAL A 76 -0.45 12.65 -5.93
CA VAL A 76 -1.76 12.35 -5.34
C VAL A 76 -1.60 12.13 -3.86
N MET A 77 -2.53 12.65 -3.05
CA MET A 77 -2.61 12.44 -1.61
C MET A 77 -3.83 11.57 -1.31
N LEU A 78 -3.58 10.40 -0.72
CA LEU A 78 -4.58 9.45 -0.27
C LEU A 78 -4.51 9.29 1.24
N ASP A 79 -5.61 8.94 1.90
CA ASP A 79 -5.52 8.41 3.27
C ASP A 79 -5.14 6.92 3.26
N ILE A 80 -4.96 6.36 4.46
CA ILE A 80 -4.65 4.93 4.65
C ILE A 80 -5.76 3.98 4.20
N ALA A 81 -6.98 4.47 3.99
CA ALA A 81 -8.09 3.71 3.40
C ALA A 81 -8.11 3.83 1.87
N GLY A 82 -7.14 4.53 1.27
CA GLY A 82 -7.04 4.74 -0.16
C GLY A 82 -7.99 5.78 -0.72
N GLN A 83 -8.66 6.57 0.15
CA GLN A 83 -9.55 7.65 -0.33
C GLN A 83 -8.71 8.82 -0.81
N TRP A 84 -9.15 9.43 -1.91
CA TRP A 84 -8.49 10.61 -2.48
C TRP A 84 -8.78 11.87 -1.67
N HIS A 85 -7.73 12.56 -1.22
CA HIS A 85 -7.85 13.84 -0.49
C HIS A 85 -7.45 15.05 -1.33
N GLY A 86 -6.59 14.86 -2.34
CA GLY A 86 -6.17 15.97 -3.20
C GLY A 86 -4.98 15.61 -4.08
N SER A 87 -4.49 16.62 -4.81
CA SER A 87 -3.27 16.49 -5.58
C SER A 87 -2.50 17.80 -5.68
N LEU A 88 -1.18 17.69 -5.78
CA LEU A 88 -0.27 18.79 -6.09
C LEU A 88 0.24 18.65 -7.52
N SER A 89 0.08 19.69 -8.34
CA SER A 89 0.59 19.72 -9.71
C SER A 89 2.11 19.89 -9.71
N ILE A 90 2.85 18.87 -10.11
CA ILE A 90 4.30 18.88 -10.26
C ILE A 90 4.62 18.14 -11.55
N LYS A 91 5.47 18.69 -12.41
CA LYS A 91 5.77 18.08 -13.71
C LYS A 91 6.65 16.83 -13.51
N ARG A 92 6.22 15.69 -14.03
CA ARG A 92 6.92 14.39 -14.00
C ARG A 92 7.61 14.08 -12.65
N PRO A 93 6.87 13.97 -11.53
CA PRO A 93 7.46 13.59 -10.25
C PRO A 93 7.94 12.14 -10.34
N VAL A 94 9.18 11.89 -9.93
CA VAL A 94 9.84 10.57 -10.08
C VAL A 94 10.29 9.98 -8.76
N ALA A 95 10.52 10.81 -7.74
CA ALA A 95 10.88 10.37 -6.39
C ALA A 95 10.33 11.36 -5.36
N ILE A 96 10.06 10.87 -4.15
CA ILE A 96 9.49 11.66 -3.06
C ILE A 96 10.05 11.19 -1.72
N ALA A 97 10.30 12.13 -0.83
CA ALA A 97 10.70 11.91 0.56
C ALA A 97 10.04 12.96 1.47
N GLN A 98 10.08 12.72 2.79
CA GLN A 98 9.51 13.65 3.77
C GLN A 98 10.44 13.82 4.98
N ASP A 99 10.51 15.05 5.50
CA ASP A 99 11.22 15.34 6.76
C ASP A 99 10.32 15.23 8.01
N TYR A 100 10.87 15.53 9.19
CA TYR A 100 10.11 15.48 10.45
C TYR A 100 9.15 16.66 10.67
N HIS A 101 9.21 17.69 9.82
CA HIS A 101 8.26 18.80 9.82
C HIS A 101 7.14 18.59 8.79
N PHE A 102 7.04 17.38 8.23
CA PHE A 102 6.08 16.97 7.20
C PHE A 102 6.26 17.62 5.82
N ASN A 103 7.38 18.31 5.58
CA ASN A 103 7.66 18.88 4.26
C ASN A 103 7.97 17.75 3.27
N LEU A 104 7.41 17.87 2.06
CA LEU A 104 7.67 16.92 0.98
C LEU A 104 8.82 17.41 0.11
N TYR A 105 9.75 16.50 -0.19
CA TYR A 105 10.88 16.71 -1.08
C TYR A 105 10.69 15.84 -2.31
N VAL A 106 10.57 16.45 -3.48
CA VAL A 106 10.15 15.76 -4.70
C VAL A 106 11.16 16.00 -5.81
N CYS A 107 11.72 14.95 -6.38
CA CYS A 107 12.48 15.04 -7.62
C CYS A 107 11.51 15.05 -8.79
N ALA A 108 11.58 16.08 -9.63
CA ALA A 108 10.68 16.26 -10.76
C ALA A 108 11.33 17.08 -11.88
N ASP A 109 10.61 17.26 -12.99
CA ASP A 109 11.06 18.10 -14.09
C ASP A 109 10.74 19.57 -13.84
N PHE A 110 11.66 20.45 -14.24
CA PHE A 110 11.51 21.89 -14.21
C PHE A 110 11.88 22.48 -15.57
N ASP A 111 10.98 23.23 -16.17
CA ASP A 111 11.23 23.91 -17.45
C ASP A 111 11.65 25.36 -17.20
N THR A 112 12.77 25.76 -17.79
CA THR A 112 13.17 27.16 -17.87
C THR A 112 13.94 27.41 -19.15
N ALA A 113 13.82 28.61 -19.72
CA ALA A 113 14.49 28.99 -20.97
C ALA A 113 14.33 27.97 -22.11
N ASN A 114 13.15 27.34 -22.22
CA ASN A 114 12.83 26.30 -23.21
C ASN A 114 13.68 25.01 -23.10
N VAL A 115 14.23 24.74 -21.92
CA VAL A 115 15.00 23.53 -21.57
C VAL A 115 14.39 22.90 -20.33
N THR A 116 14.33 21.55 -20.31
CA THR A 116 13.87 20.79 -19.15
C THR A 116 15.07 20.31 -18.33
N TYR A 117 15.02 20.57 -17.02
CA TYR A 117 15.99 20.11 -16.02
C TYR A 117 15.32 19.20 -15.01
N SER A 118 16.10 18.39 -14.29
CA SER A 118 15.63 17.77 -13.05
C SER A 118 15.84 18.72 -11.88
N ALA A 119 14.83 18.87 -11.04
CA ALA A 119 14.84 19.77 -9.89
C ALA A 119 14.28 19.06 -8.64
N LEU A 120 14.65 19.60 -7.47
CA LEU A 120 14.09 19.23 -6.19
C LEU A 120 13.08 20.29 -5.76
N TYR A 121 11.82 19.88 -5.63
CA TYR A 121 10.75 20.70 -5.09
C TYR A 121 10.67 20.46 -3.58
N LYS A 122 10.48 21.53 -2.82
CA LYS A 122 10.11 21.48 -1.41
C LYS A 122 8.79 22.23 -1.25
N ASN A 123 7.82 21.59 -0.62
CA ASN A 123 6.60 22.23 -0.12
C ASN A 123 6.68 22.34 1.40
#